data_AF-A0AA36M5R7-F1
#
_entry.id   AF-A0AA36M5R7-F1
#
_cell.length_a   1.000
_cell.length_b   1.000
_cell.length_c   1.000
_cell.angle_alpha   90.00
_cell.angle_beta   90.00
_cell.angle_gamma   90.00
#
_symmetry.space_group_name_H-M   'P 1'
#
loop_
_entity.id
_entity.type
_entity.pdbx_description
1 polymer ?
#
loop_
_entity_poly.entity_id
_entity_poly.type
_entity_poly.pdbx_seq_one_letter_code
_entity_poly.pdbx_strand_id
1 'polypeptide(L)'
;MSLHSWVGLFVILGLGGQYAFAFSCFVYPVLPLTIRQLYMPFHQSGGLWFFGLLAVNVGMGIAQRAAWNHTCWTKGHELCGPQFVSNLLGVCVFLYTLIVMILVANPRWKRSPLPEEVSPAKNTEKTAKSAKKVRNE
;
A
#
# COMPACT_ATOMS: atom_id res chain seq x y z
N MET A 1 2.20 8.12 25.80
CA MET A 1 1.66 7.51 24.56
C MET A 1 1.55 8.61 23.52
N SER A 2 1.94 8.38 22.26
CA SER A 2 1.85 9.41 21.20
C SER A 2 0.97 8.95 20.05
N LEU A 3 0.43 9.90 19.28
CA LEU A 3 -0.32 9.59 18.06
C LEU A 3 0.52 8.75 17.08
N HIS A 4 1.82 9.03 17.00
CA HIS A 4 2.77 8.24 16.21
C HIS A 4 2.77 6.75 16.60
N SER A 5 2.72 6.41 17.89
CA SER A 5 2.72 4.99 18.30
C SER A 5 1.39 4.30 17.99
N TRP A 6 0.26 4.99 18.14
CA TRP A 6 -1.07 4.43 17.84
C TRP A 6 -1.27 4.20 16.34
N VAL A 7 -0.96 5.22 15.54
CA VAL A 7 -1.04 5.12 14.07
C VAL A 7 -0.03 4.10 13.55
N GLY A 8 1.19 4.08 14.08
CA GLY A 8 2.21 3.09 13.72
C GLY A 8 1.75 1.66 13.97
N LEU A 9 1.17 1.38 15.14
CA LEU A 9 0.63 0.05 15.44
C LEU A 9 -0.49 -0.35 14.47
N PHE A 10 -1.43 0.57 14.20
CA PHE A 10 -2.49 0.32 13.23
C PHE A 10 -1.95 0.01 11.83
N VAL A 11 -0.95 0.76 11.37
CA VAL A 11 -0.30 0.55 10.07
C VAL A 11 0.40 -0.81 10.00
N ILE A 12 1.12 -1.22 11.05
CA ILE A 12 1.81 -2.52 11.10
C ILE A 12 0.80 -3.67 11.04
N LEU A 13 -0.27 -3.61 11.83
CA LEU A 13 -1.31 -4.64 11.83
C LEU A 13 -2.04 -4.69 10.47
N GLY A 14 -2.36 -3.52 9.91
CA GLY A 14 -3.02 -3.41 8.61
C GLY A 14 -2.17 -3.95 7.45
N LEU A 15 -0.89 -3.57 7.36
CA LEU A 15 0.04 -4.09 6.37
C LEU A 15 0.33 -5.59 6.56
N GLY A 16 0.46 -6.05 7.81
CA GLY A 16 0.64 -7.47 8.11
C GLY A 16 -0.57 -8.31 7.67
N GLY A 17 -1.78 -7.85 7.96
CA GLY A 17 -3.02 -8.50 7.51
C GLY A 17 -3.16 -8.50 5.98
N GLN A 18 -2.89 -7.36 5.35
CA GLN A 18 -2.82 -7.23 3.89
C GLN A 18 -1.83 -8.23 3.28
N TYR A 19 -0.63 -8.32 3.83
CA TYR A 19 0.42 -9.23 3.35
C TYR A 19 -0.02 -10.69 3.46
N ALA A 20 -0.51 -11.13 4.62
CA ALA A 20 -0.93 -12.52 4.84
C ALA A 20 -2.09 -12.93 3.91
N PHE A 21 -3.09 -12.05 3.74
CA PHE A 21 -4.24 -12.34 2.89
C PHE A 21 -3.87 -12.31 1.40
N ALA A 22 -3.08 -11.32 0.98
CA ALA A 22 -2.57 -11.23 -0.39
C ALA A 22 -1.68 -12.42 -0.75
N PHE A 23 -0.84 -12.90 0.17
CA PHE A 23 -0.03 -14.10 -0.01
C PHE A 23 -0.91 -15.33 -0.31
N SER A 24 -1.95 -15.54 0.49
CA SER A 24 -2.92 -16.64 0.33
C SER A 24 -3.79 -16.53 -0.93
N CYS A 25 -3.94 -15.31 -1.49
CA CYS A 25 -4.69 -15.07 -2.71
C CYS A 25 -3.84 -15.16 -3.98
N PHE A 26 -2.61 -14.61 -3.98
CA PHE A 26 -1.89 -14.29 -5.22
C PHE A 26 -0.54 -14.98 -5.36
N VAL A 27 0.09 -15.41 -4.26
CA VAL A 27 1.40 -16.09 -4.30
C VAL A 27 1.21 -17.60 -4.20
N TYR A 28 0.57 -18.06 -3.12
CA TYR A 28 0.16 -19.44 -2.95
C TYR A 28 -1.37 -19.47 -2.93
N PRO A 29 -2.04 -19.57 -4.09
CA PRO A 29 -3.46 -19.34 -4.23
C PRO A 29 -4.29 -20.49 -3.65
N VAL A 30 -4.39 -20.55 -2.32
CA VAL A 30 -5.25 -21.48 -1.58
C VAL A 30 -6.72 -21.11 -1.75
N LEU A 31 -7.01 -19.83 -1.97
CA LEU A 31 -8.36 -19.29 -2.04
C LEU A 31 -8.95 -19.33 -3.47
N PRO A 32 -10.27 -19.55 -3.60
CA PRO A 32 -10.92 -19.66 -4.90
C PRO A 32 -10.92 -18.33 -5.67
N LEU A 33 -11.01 -18.42 -7.00
CA LEU A 33 -10.92 -17.27 -7.91
C LEU A 33 -11.92 -16.15 -7.58
N THR A 34 -13.15 -16.50 -7.18
CA THR A 34 -14.18 -15.52 -6.80
C THR A 34 -13.73 -14.61 -5.65
N ILE A 35 -13.08 -15.19 -4.63
CA ILE A 35 -12.57 -14.42 -3.47
C ILE A 35 -11.40 -13.54 -3.90
N ARG A 36 -10.52 -14.06 -4.76
CA ARG A 36 -9.37 -13.30 -5.28
C ARG A 36 -9.82 -12.08 -6.10
N GLN A 37 -10.84 -12.25 -6.94
CA GLN A 37 -11.43 -11.16 -7.73
C GLN A 37 -12.12 -10.11 -6.84
N LEU A 38 -12.85 -10.56 -5.81
CA LEU A 38 -13.47 -9.67 -4.85
C LEU A 38 -12.44 -8.89 -4.02
N TYR A 39 -11.35 -9.55 -3.61
CA TYR A 39 -10.33 -8.96 -2.75
C TYR A 39 -9.38 -8.00 -3.49
N MET A 40 -9.11 -8.23 -4.78
CA MET A 40 -8.18 -7.45 -5.57
C MET A 40 -8.34 -5.91 -5.46
N PRO A 41 -9.54 -5.31 -5.57
CA PRO A 41 -9.70 -3.87 -5.38
C PRO A 41 -9.36 -3.40 -3.96
N PHE A 42 -9.65 -4.20 -2.93
CA PHE A 42 -9.31 -3.87 -1.53
C PHE A 42 -7.81 -3.97 -1.28
N HIS A 43 -7.14 -4.96 -1.87
CA HIS A 43 -5.70 -5.08 -1.81
C HIS A 43 -5.01 -3.85 -2.42
N GLN A 44 -5.41 -3.48 -3.65
CA GLN A 44 -4.80 -2.37 -4.38
C GLN A 44 -5.06 -1.01 -3.69
N SER A 45 -6.32 -0.71 -3.39
CA SER A 45 -6.68 0.56 -2.74
C SER A 45 -6.13 0.64 -1.32
N GLY A 46 -6.24 -0.43 -0.55
CA GLY A 46 -5.74 -0.48 0.81
C GLY A 46 -4.20 -0.41 0.87
N GLY A 47 -3.49 -1.01 -0.09
CA GLY A 47 -2.03 -0.89 -0.17
C GLY A 47 -1.58 0.55 -0.37
N LEU A 48 -2.27 1.29 -1.24
CA LEU A 48 -2.01 2.71 -1.47
C LEU A 48 -2.33 3.55 -0.22
N TRP A 49 -3.46 3.27 0.45
CA TRP A 49 -3.87 3.92 1.70
C TRP A 49 -2.84 3.71 2.82
N PHE A 50 -2.42 2.47 3.07
CA PHE A 50 -1.44 2.17 4.11
C PHE A 50 -0.06 2.72 3.80
N PHE A 51 0.34 2.77 2.52
CA PHE A 51 1.59 3.41 2.11
C PHE A 51 1.59 4.93 2.42
N GLY A 52 0.47 5.62 2.14
CA GLY A 52 0.31 7.02 2.52
C GLY A 52 0.30 7.24 4.04
N LEU A 53 -0.45 6.41 4.79
CA LEU A 53 -0.47 6.48 6.26
C LEU A 53 0.91 6.21 6.87
N LEU A 54 1.69 5.29 6.29
CA LEU A 54 3.06 5.03 6.73
C LEU A 54 3.94 6.28 6.57
N ALA A 55 3.82 7.01 5.46
CA ALA A 55 4.57 8.25 5.24
C ALA A 55 4.20 9.34 6.27
N VAL A 56 2.90 9.52 6.55
CA VAL A 56 2.43 10.41 7.62
C VAL A 56 3.00 9.97 8.97
N ASN A 57 3.01 8.66 9.25
CA ASN A 57 3.55 8.13 10.48
C ASN A 57 5.06 8.37 10.63
N VAL A 58 5.83 8.20 9.56
CA VAL A 58 7.26 8.55 9.52
C VAL A 58 7.45 10.05 9.80
N GLY A 59 6.66 10.92 9.16
CA GLY A 59 6.68 12.37 9.41
C GLY A 59 6.40 12.71 10.88
N MET A 60 5.41 12.09 11.51
CA MET A 60 5.13 12.25 12.94
C MET A 60 6.31 11.80 13.81
N GLY A 61 6.97 10.69 13.47
CA GLY A 61 8.12 10.19 14.20
C GLY A 61 9.33 11.13 14.13
N ILE A 62 9.61 11.66 12.93
CA ILE A 62 10.65 12.68 12.71
C ILE A 62 10.34 13.94 13.54
N ALA A 63 9.11 14.45 13.45
CA ALA A 63 8.70 15.64 14.19
C ALA A 63 8.78 15.44 15.71
N GLN A 64 8.35 14.27 16.22
CA GLN A 64 8.43 13.93 17.64
C GLN A 64 9.88 13.83 18.12
N ARG A 65 10.77 13.20 17.34
CA ARG A 65 12.19 13.12 17.64
C ARG A 65 12.84 14.50 17.65
N ALA A 66 12.52 15.33 16.66
CA ALA A 66 13.04 16.67 16.54
C ALA A 66 12.61 17.55 17.72
N ALA A 67 11.33 17.53 18.08
CA ALA A 67 10.78 18.31 19.19
C ALA A 67 11.44 17.98 20.55
N TRP A 68 11.86 16.72 20.76
CA TRP A 68 12.45 16.29 22.03
C TRP A 68 13.97 16.44 22.09
N ASN A 69 14.67 16.44 20.96
CA ASN A 69 16.14 16.44 20.94
C ASN A 69 16.77 17.70 20.34
N HIS A 70 16.01 18.53 19.63
CA HIS A 70 16.51 19.78 19.06
C HIS A 70 15.95 20.97 19.85
N THR A 71 16.82 21.65 20.60
CA THR A 71 16.44 22.82 21.40
C THR A 71 16.71 24.16 20.70
N CYS A 72 17.32 24.14 19.52
CA CYS A 72 17.77 25.35 18.81
C CYS A 72 16.59 26.25 18.44
N TRP A 73 15.52 25.66 17.92
CA TRP A 73 14.31 26.40 17.56
C TRP A 73 13.55 26.91 18.79
N THR A 74 13.43 26.12 19.84
CA THR A 74 12.64 26.46 21.04
C THR A 74 13.35 27.42 22.00
N LYS A 75 14.68 27.46 22.02
CA LYS A 75 15.46 28.36 22.90
C LYS A 75 16.04 29.56 22.16
N GLY A 76 16.61 29.35 20.98
CA GLY A 76 17.32 30.38 20.21
C GLY A 76 16.55 30.92 19.02
N HIS A 77 15.42 30.30 18.63
CA HIS A 77 14.73 30.57 17.36
C HIS A 77 15.65 30.41 16.13
N GLU A 78 16.65 29.55 16.24
CA GLU A 78 17.64 29.30 15.18
C GLU A 78 17.42 27.95 14.53
N LEU A 79 17.62 27.90 13.21
CA LEU A 79 17.65 26.65 12.45
C LEU A 79 19.03 26.02 12.55
N CYS A 80 19.18 25.06 13.48
CA CYS A 80 20.41 24.28 13.55
C CYS A 80 20.43 23.14 12.52
N GLY A 81 21.63 22.75 12.10
CA GLY A 81 21.85 21.69 11.11
C GLY A 81 21.03 20.40 11.33
N PRO A 82 20.96 19.84 12.55
CA PRO A 82 20.16 18.64 12.82
C PRO A 82 18.65 18.82 12.56
N GLN A 83 18.10 19.99 12.88
CA GLN A 83 16.69 20.30 12.60
C GLN A 83 16.45 20.42 11.10
N PHE A 84 17.38 21.07 10.38
CA PHE A 84 17.32 21.18 8.93
C PHE A 84 17.32 19.80 8.25
N VAL A 85 18.25 18.92 8.65
CA VAL A 85 18.33 17.56 8.11
C VAL A 85 17.06 16.76 8.39
N SER A 86 16.49 16.88 9.60
CA SER A 86 15.23 16.21 9.94
C SER A 86 14.06 16.67 9.06
N ASN A 87 13.93 17.98 8.86
CA ASN A 87 12.88 18.55 8.00
C ASN A 87 13.08 18.14 6.53
N LEU A 88 14.31 18.22 6.03
CA LEU A 88 14.66 17.81 4.66
C LEU A 88 14.31 16.33 4.43
N LEU A 89 14.67 15.45 5.37
CA LEU A 89 14.32 14.04 5.29
C LEU A 89 12.80 13.83 5.25
N GLY A 90 12.04 14.56 6.07
CA GLY A 90 10.58 14.52 6.04
C GLY A 90 10.00 14.92 4.68
N VAL A 91 10.50 16.01 4.10
CA VAL A 91 10.10 16.46 2.75
C VAL A 91 10.45 15.41 1.69
N CYS A 92 11.66 14.86 1.72
CA CYS A 92 12.08 13.79 0.79
C CYS A 92 11.16 12.57 0.88
N VAL A 93 10.79 12.14 2.10
CA VAL A 93 9.85 11.02 2.31
C VAL A 93 8.49 11.32 1.68
N PHE A 94 7.92 12.51 1.93
CA PHE A 94 6.62 12.86 1.35
C PHE A 94 6.65 12.96 -0.18
N LEU A 95 7.70 13.55 -0.75
CA LEU A 95 7.88 13.62 -2.21
C LEU A 95 8.01 12.23 -2.82
N TYR A 96 8.82 11.35 -2.22
CA TYR A 96 8.96 9.97 -2.64
C TYR A 96 7.61 9.24 -2.63
N THR A 97 6.88 9.33 -1.51
CA THR A 97 5.56 8.71 -1.38
C THR A 97 4.59 9.24 -2.43
N LEU A 98 4.55 10.56 -2.66
CA LEU A 98 3.67 11.16 -3.66
C LEU A 98 3.99 10.67 -5.07
N ILE A 99 5.26 10.63 -5.45
CA ILE A 99 5.70 10.13 -6.76
C ILE A 99 5.26 8.67 -6.93
N VAL A 100 5.52 7.81 -5.94
CA VAL A 100 5.13 6.39 -5.99
C VAL A 100 3.60 6.25 -6.08
N MET A 101 2.84 7.04 -5.33
CA MET A 101 1.37 6.99 -5.40
C MET A 101 0.85 7.39 -6.79
N ILE A 102 1.41 8.42 -7.42
CA ILE A 102 1.05 8.83 -8.79
C ILE A 102 1.40 7.72 -9.78
N LEU A 103 2.58 7.11 -9.65
CA LEU A 103 3.01 6.00 -10.50
C LEU A 103 2.04 4.82 -10.42
N VAL A 104 1.67 4.41 -9.20
CA VAL A 104 0.76 3.27 -8.97
C VAL A 104 -0.68 3.58 -9.39
N ALA A 105 -1.15 4.82 -9.19
CA ALA A 105 -2.52 5.22 -9.49
C ALA A 105 -2.77 5.47 -10.99
N ASN A 106 -1.72 5.60 -11.82
CA ASN A 106 -1.89 5.88 -13.24
C ASN A 106 -2.31 4.61 -14.02
N PRO A 107 -3.55 4.54 -14.55
CA PRO A 107 -4.01 3.35 -15.26
C PRO A 107 -3.22 3.07 -16.55
N ARG A 108 -2.55 4.09 -17.12
CA ARG A 108 -1.72 3.95 -18.34
C ARG A 108 -0.47 3.10 -18.13
N TRP A 109 0.00 3.00 -16.88
CA TRP A 109 1.21 2.23 -16.52
C TRP A 109 0.86 0.88 -15.89
N LYS A 110 -0.42 0.51 -15.87
CA LYS A 110 -0.86 -0.78 -15.36
C LYS A 110 -0.34 -1.91 -16.26
N ARG A 111 0.26 -2.94 -15.65
CA ARG A 111 0.74 -4.13 -16.35
C ARG A 111 -0.37 -4.77 -17.19
N SER A 112 -0.09 -5.03 -18.47
CA SER A 112 -0.93 -5.88 -19.31
C SER A 112 -0.75 -7.36 -18.96
N PRO A 113 -1.84 -8.16 -18.98
CA PRO A 113 -1.74 -9.59 -18.71
C PRO A 113 -0.91 -10.29 -19.78
N LEU A 114 -0.13 -11.30 -19.39
CA LEU A 114 0.62 -12.11 -20.34
C LEU A 114 -0.33 -12.97 -21.17
N PRO A 115 0.01 -13.31 -22.44
CA PRO A 115 -0.84 -14.16 -23.28
C PRO A 115 -1.19 -15.51 -22.63
N GLU A 116 -0.25 -16.08 -21.88
CA GLU A 116 -0.41 -17.33 -21.12
C GLU A 116 -1.40 -17.22 -19.95
N GLU A 117 -1.63 -16.02 -19.40
CA GLU A 117 -2.61 -15.80 -18.33
C GLU A 117 -4.05 -15.71 -18.89
N VAL A 118 -4.19 -15.35 -20.18
CA VAL A 118 -5.48 -15.14 -20.86
C VAL A 118 -6.06 -16.45 -21.42
N SER A 119 -5.21 -17.37 -21.88
CA SER A 119 -5.63 -18.65 -22.46
C SER A 119 -6.36 -19.60 -21.47
N PRO A 120 -5.89 -19.84 -20.24
CA PRO A 120 -6.61 -20.68 -19.28
C PRO A 120 -7.94 -20.04 -18.86
N ALA A 121 -7.99 -18.72 -18.67
CA ALA A 121 -9.21 -18.00 -18.31
C ALA A 121 -10.31 -18.11 -19.38
N LYS A 122 -9.96 -17.98 -20.66
CA LYS A 122 -10.91 -18.18 -21.78
C LYS A 122 -11.41 -19.61 -21.86
N ASN A 123 -10.56 -20.59 -21.54
CA ASN A 123 -10.95 -22.00 -21.55
C ASN A 123 -11.92 -22.30 -20.41
N THR A 124 -11.68 -21.78 -19.19
CA THR A 124 -12.61 -21.94 -18.07
C THR A 124 -13.97 -21.29 -18.35
N GLU A 125 -13.98 -20.10 -18.97
CA GLU A 125 -15.22 -19.40 -19.34
C GLU A 125 -16.01 -20.15 -20.42
N LYS A 126 -15.31 -20.70 -21.44
CA LYS A 126 -15.94 -21.55 -22.46
C LYS A 126 -16.53 -22.82 -21.84
N THR A 127 -15.80 -23.50 -20.96
CA THR A 127 -16.29 -24.71 -20.27
C THR A 127 -17.50 -24.40 -19.39
N ALA A 128 -17.49 -23.29 -18.66
CA ALA A 128 -18.62 -22.86 -17.83
C ALA A 128 -19.86 -22.52 -18.67
N LYS A 129 -19.68 -21.81 -19.80
CA LYS A 129 -20.79 -21.51 -20.73
C LYS A 129 -21.34 -22.79 -21.37
N SER A 130 -20.47 -23.74 -21.74
CA SER A 130 -20.88 -25.02 -22.31
C SER A 130 -21.66 -25.88 -21.31
N ALA A 131 -21.20 -25.95 -20.05
CA ALA A 131 -21.91 -26.68 -18.99
C ALA A 131 -23.29 -26.08 -18.69
N LYS A 132 -23.42 -24.75 -18.79
CA LYS A 132 -24.70 -24.06 -18.60
C LYS A 132 -25.68 -24.28 -19.76
N LYS A 133 -25.17 -24.41 -20.99
CA LYS A 133 -25.98 -24.75 -22.17
C LYS A 133 -26.54 -26.17 -22.07
N VAL A 134 -25.71 -27.16 -21.73
CA VAL A 134 -26.13 -28.57 -21.57
C VAL A 134 -27.17 -28.75 -20.46
N ARG A 135 -27.16 -27.89 -19.44
CA ARG A 135 -28.14 -27.93 -18.35
C ARG A 135 -29.51 -27.33 -18.72
N ASN A 136 -29.57 -26.53 -19.78
CA ASN A 136 -30.77 -25.81 -20.22
C ASN A 136 -31.41 -26.43 -21.48
N GLU A 137 -30.84 -27.51 -22.01
CA GLU A 137 -31.41 -28.39 -23.03
C GLU A 137 -31.95 -29.66 -22.36
#